data_AF-A0A5C4M2I6-F1
#
_entry.id   AF-A0A5C4M2I6-F1
#
_cell.length_a   1.000
_cell.length_b   1.000
_cell.length_c   1.000
_cell.angle_alpha   90.00
_cell.angle_beta   90.00
_cell.angle_gamma   90.00
#
_symmetry.space_group_name_H-M   'P 1'
#
loop_
_entity.id
_entity.type
_entity.pdbx_description
1 polymer ?
#
loop_
_entity_poly.entity_id
_entity_poly.type
_entity_poly.pdbx_seq_one_letter_code
_entity_poly.pdbx_strand_id
1 'polypeptide(L)'
;MVILASDALAGGGPAIWFLAALIVLVAGYVQGFTGMGFAVVSTPLLVLLVRQPHQVVMLSLVLGAILSAAVLVETRKGLRPGRSGWLIGGAVAGTPVGVVVLSHAAPRVLTVFIAATALVTAVTWLISPPRPVRHEATATAVAGLFGGFLNGATSMGGPPLALVVSMQRWRVVEGRAALAAFNLTSYLVGLATGMTRADTGFVVHGLILMPLGALGGVAGAWSVHRMPGHRFRFALLATVWLAGLSALASAFRS
;
A
#
# COMPACT_ATOMS: atom_id res chain seq x y z
N MET A 1 -8.21 -8.06 24.75
CA MET A 1 -8.24 -6.99 23.71
C MET A 1 -7.90 -7.49 22.30
N VAL A 2 -7.35 -8.72 22.15
CA VAL A 2 -7.06 -9.37 20.86
C VAL A 2 -8.33 -9.94 20.19
N ILE A 3 -9.23 -10.57 20.95
CA ILE A 3 -10.48 -11.21 20.49
C ILE A 3 -11.46 -10.26 19.74
N LEU A 4 -11.38 -8.95 19.99
CA LEU A 4 -12.26 -7.95 19.37
C LEU A 4 -12.02 -7.74 17.86
N ALA A 5 -10.86 -8.12 17.33
CA ALA A 5 -10.53 -7.95 15.91
C ALA A 5 -11.24 -8.98 15.02
N SER A 6 -11.19 -10.25 15.44
CA SER A 6 -12.02 -11.29 14.82
C SER A 6 -13.50 -10.96 15.01
N ASP A 7 -13.94 -10.45 16.16
CA ASP A 7 -15.34 -10.11 16.40
C ASP A 7 -15.83 -8.89 15.60
N ALA A 8 -14.95 -7.97 15.19
CA ALA A 8 -15.36 -6.82 14.36
C ALA A 8 -15.69 -7.23 12.92
N LEU A 9 -14.98 -8.21 12.35
CA LEU A 9 -15.33 -8.81 11.06
C LEU A 9 -16.38 -9.93 11.23
N ALA A 10 -16.21 -10.84 12.19
CA ALA A 10 -17.09 -11.99 12.42
C ALA A 10 -18.43 -11.63 13.08
N GLY A 11 -18.47 -10.60 13.92
CA GLY A 11 -19.70 -10.01 14.48
C GLY A 11 -20.29 -8.89 13.61
N GLY A 12 -19.55 -8.46 12.57
CA GLY A 12 -20.07 -7.59 11.55
C GLY A 12 -21.05 -8.35 10.67
N GLY A 13 -22.30 -7.87 10.59
CA GLY A 13 -23.31 -8.47 9.71
C GLY A 13 -22.83 -8.57 8.25
N PRO A 14 -23.53 -9.32 7.38
CA PRO A 14 -23.10 -9.63 6.01
C PRO A 14 -22.71 -8.41 5.15
N ALA A 15 -23.22 -7.22 5.49
CA ALA A 15 -22.85 -5.96 4.86
C ALA A 15 -21.35 -5.61 5.03
N ILE A 16 -20.76 -5.84 6.21
CA ILE A 16 -19.35 -5.52 6.51
C ILE A 16 -18.42 -6.41 5.68
N TRP A 17 -18.74 -7.70 5.59
CA TRP A 17 -18.03 -8.64 4.73
C TRP A 17 -18.10 -8.26 3.25
N PHE A 18 -19.28 -7.86 2.78
CA PHE A 18 -19.46 -7.41 1.41
C PHE A 18 -18.65 -6.14 1.10
N LEU A 19 -18.65 -5.15 2.01
CA LEU A 19 -17.84 -3.94 1.90
C LEU A 19 -16.35 -4.26 1.90
N ALA A 20 -15.88 -5.12 2.81
CA ALA A 20 -14.47 -5.54 2.86
C ALA A 20 -14.05 -6.26 1.56
N ALA A 21 -14.89 -7.15 1.05
CA ALA A 21 -14.69 -7.83 -0.22
C ALA A 21 -14.56 -6.84 -1.40
N LEU A 22 -15.45 -5.85 -1.47
CA LEU A 22 -15.39 -4.80 -2.49
C LEU A 22 -14.11 -3.97 -2.37
N ILE A 23 -13.74 -3.57 -1.15
CA ILE A 23 -12.50 -2.82 -0.89
C ILE A 23 -11.27 -3.61 -1.36
N VAL A 24 -11.18 -4.90 -0.99
CA VAL A 24 -10.05 -5.77 -1.36
C VAL A 24 -10.00 -6.00 -2.86
N LEU A 25 -11.15 -6.18 -3.53
CA LEU A 25 -11.24 -6.31 -4.99
C LEU A 25 -10.73 -5.04 -5.69
N VAL A 26 -11.20 -3.86 -5.29
CA VAL A 26 -10.78 -2.57 -5.86
C VAL A 26 -9.30 -2.31 -5.58
N ALA A 27 -8.84 -2.56 -4.35
CA ALA A 27 -7.44 -2.42 -3.98
C ALA A 27 -6.54 -3.37 -4.80
N GLY A 28 -6.99 -4.61 -5.01
CA GLY A 28 -6.35 -5.58 -5.89
C GLY A 28 -6.25 -5.06 -7.32
N TYR A 29 -7.35 -4.56 -7.89
CA TYR A 29 -7.36 -3.95 -9.23
C TYR A 29 -6.35 -2.82 -9.37
N VAL A 30 -6.32 -1.93 -8.39
CA VAL A 30 -5.36 -0.83 -8.37
C VAL A 30 -3.91 -1.34 -8.28
N GLN A 31 -3.65 -2.34 -7.44
CA GLN A 31 -2.33 -2.97 -7.30
C GLN A 31 -1.88 -3.61 -8.61
N GLY A 32 -2.75 -4.36 -9.29
CA GLY A 32 -2.44 -4.98 -10.57
C GLY A 32 -2.08 -3.94 -11.62
N PHE A 33 -2.86 -2.85 -11.70
CA PHE A 33 -2.64 -1.80 -12.67
C PHE A 33 -1.36 -0.98 -12.40
N THR A 34 -1.13 -0.59 -11.14
CA THR A 34 -0.05 0.35 -10.76
C THR A 34 1.24 -0.35 -10.32
N GLY A 35 1.15 -1.57 -9.80
CA GLY A 35 2.22 -2.30 -9.14
C GLY A 35 2.43 -1.99 -7.65
N MET A 36 1.60 -1.13 -7.02
CA MET A 36 1.82 -0.71 -5.63
C MET A 36 0.60 -0.19 -4.83
N GLY A 37 -0.57 -0.03 -5.44
CA GLY A 37 -1.69 0.66 -4.81
C GLY A 37 -2.60 -0.16 -3.89
N PHE A 38 -2.29 -1.41 -3.57
CA PHE A 38 -3.15 -2.23 -2.70
C PHE A 38 -3.38 -1.55 -1.34
N ALA A 39 -2.31 -1.31 -0.59
CA ALA A 39 -2.39 -0.73 0.74
C ALA A 39 -2.84 0.74 0.70
N VAL A 40 -2.50 1.47 -0.38
CA VAL A 40 -2.92 2.86 -0.57
C VAL A 40 -4.46 2.99 -0.59
N VAL A 41 -5.17 1.97 -1.07
CA VAL A 41 -6.64 1.93 -1.10
C VAL A 41 -7.21 1.18 0.10
N SER A 42 -6.70 -0.03 0.37
CA SER A 42 -7.28 -0.93 1.37
C SER A 42 -7.09 -0.44 2.79
N THR A 43 -5.90 0.06 3.15
CA THR A 43 -5.59 0.45 4.54
C THR A 43 -6.54 1.53 5.08
N PRO A 44 -6.69 2.72 4.46
CA PRO A 44 -7.57 3.75 5.01
C PRO A 44 -9.04 3.33 5.05
N LEU A 45 -9.52 2.56 4.05
CA LEU A 45 -10.90 2.09 3.99
C LEU A 45 -11.20 0.99 5.02
N LEU A 46 -10.28 0.05 5.23
CA LEU A 46 -10.44 -1.01 6.23
C LEU A 46 -10.27 -0.47 7.66
N VAL A 47 -9.43 0.55 7.87
CA VAL A 47 -9.33 1.23 9.18
C VAL A 47 -10.67 1.85 9.58
N LEU A 48 -11.40 2.44 8.62
CA LEU A 48 -12.72 2.99 8.87
C LEU A 48 -13.75 1.93 9.26
N LEU A 49 -13.67 0.76 8.64
CA LEU A 49 -14.59 -0.35 8.84
C LEU A 49 -14.36 -1.06 10.19
N VAL A 50 -13.10 -1.36 10.51
CA VAL A 50 -12.71 -2.22 11.64
C VAL A 50 -12.26 -1.42 12.87
N ARG A 51 -11.85 -0.16 12.69
CA ARG A 51 -11.33 0.75 13.75
C ARG A 51 -10.12 0.21 14.52
N GLN A 52 -9.36 -0.70 13.91
CA GLN A 52 -8.16 -1.29 14.51
C GLN A 52 -6.96 -1.15 13.56
N PRO A 53 -6.26 0.00 13.59
CA PRO A 53 -5.28 0.32 12.57
C PRO A 53 -4.07 -0.62 12.57
N HIS A 54 -3.67 -1.16 13.72
CA HIS A 54 -2.57 -2.12 13.80
C HIS A 54 -2.89 -3.42 13.04
N GLN A 55 -4.09 -3.97 13.21
CA GLN A 55 -4.54 -5.20 12.54
C GLN A 55 -4.69 -4.98 11.03
N VAL A 56 -5.26 -3.84 10.63
CA VAL A 56 -5.42 -3.48 9.22
C VAL A 56 -4.06 -3.31 8.53
N VAL A 57 -3.09 -2.68 9.18
CA VAL A 57 -1.72 -2.55 8.64
C VAL A 57 -1.08 -3.94 8.48
N MET A 58 -1.14 -4.80 9.51
CA MET A 58 -0.58 -6.16 9.42
C MET A 58 -1.23 -6.98 8.29
N LEU A 59 -2.55 -6.92 8.16
CA LEU A 59 -3.25 -7.57 7.06
C LEU A 59 -2.81 -7.03 5.70
N SER A 60 -2.65 -5.71 5.59
CA SER A 60 -2.20 -5.05 4.37
C SER A 60 -0.78 -5.45 4.00
N LEU A 61 0.12 -5.67 4.96
CA LEU A 61 1.46 -6.20 4.71
C LEU A 61 1.41 -7.62 4.13
N VAL A 62 0.59 -8.52 4.69
CA VAL A 62 0.45 -9.90 4.19
C VAL A 62 -0.13 -9.94 2.78
N LEU A 63 -1.30 -9.33 2.58
CA LEU A 63 -1.97 -9.32 1.26
C LEU A 63 -1.17 -8.53 0.22
N GLY A 64 -0.59 -7.41 0.64
CA GLY A 64 0.30 -6.59 -0.18
C GLY A 64 1.53 -7.37 -0.64
N ALA A 65 2.15 -8.19 0.22
CA ALA A 65 3.30 -9.03 -0.14
C ALA A 65 2.92 -10.03 -1.24
N ILE A 66 1.81 -10.75 -1.06
CA ILE A 66 1.30 -11.72 -2.02
C ILE A 66 1.05 -11.07 -3.39
N LEU A 67 0.31 -9.96 -3.42
CA LEU A 67 -0.01 -9.29 -4.68
C LEU A 67 1.22 -8.64 -5.32
N SER A 68 2.14 -8.10 -4.52
CA SER A 68 3.41 -7.54 -5.03
C SER A 68 4.30 -8.63 -5.61
N ALA A 69 4.32 -9.82 -5.02
CA ALA A 69 5.00 -10.98 -5.60
C ALA A 69 4.39 -11.37 -6.95
N ALA A 70 3.06 -11.42 -7.06
CA ALA A 70 2.38 -11.72 -8.33
C ALA A 70 2.73 -10.70 -9.43
N VAL A 71 2.67 -9.40 -9.12
CA VAL A 71 3.06 -8.34 -10.07
C VAL A 71 4.55 -8.42 -10.41
N LEU A 72 5.42 -8.71 -9.43
CA LEU A 72 6.85 -8.85 -9.68
C LEU A 72 7.14 -10.03 -10.60
N VAL A 73 6.47 -11.17 -10.43
CA VAL A 73 6.60 -12.32 -11.33
C VAL A 73 6.15 -11.96 -12.76
N GLU A 74 5.02 -11.26 -12.90
CA GLU A 74 4.53 -10.76 -14.19
C GLU A 74 5.54 -9.82 -14.86
N THR A 75 6.13 -8.91 -14.08
CA THR A 75 6.97 -7.81 -14.58
C THR A 75 8.48 -8.06 -14.47
N ARG A 76 8.91 -9.26 -14.03
CA ARG A 76 10.31 -9.59 -13.72
C ARG A 76 11.32 -9.26 -14.83
N LYS A 77 10.90 -9.35 -16.09
CA LYS A 77 11.75 -9.02 -17.26
C LYS A 77 12.12 -7.54 -17.33
N GLY A 78 11.37 -6.66 -16.68
CA GLY A 78 11.66 -5.23 -16.55
C GLY A 78 12.48 -4.86 -15.31
N LEU A 79 12.77 -5.81 -14.42
CA LEU A 79 13.54 -5.51 -13.21
C LEU A 79 14.99 -5.18 -13.59
N ARG A 80 15.47 -4.01 -13.16
CA ARG A 80 16.84 -3.55 -13.40
C ARG A 80 17.57 -3.42 -12.06
N PRO A 81 18.34 -4.43 -11.62
CA PRO A 81 18.93 -4.47 -10.28
C PRO A 81 19.76 -3.24 -9.92
N GLY A 82 20.53 -2.69 -10.87
CA GLY A 82 21.34 -1.49 -10.64
C GLY A 82 20.54 -0.22 -10.37
N ARG A 83 19.28 -0.13 -10.85
CA ARG A 83 18.40 1.03 -10.62
C ARG A 83 17.44 0.79 -9.45
N SER A 84 16.87 -0.41 -9.37
CA SER A 84 15.93 -0.80 -8.30
C SER A 84 16.63 -1.08 -6.98
N GLY A 85 17.94 -1.38 -6.99
CA GLY A 85 18.72 -1.69 -5.78
C GLY A 85 18.74 -0.56 -4.76
N TRP A 86 18.79 0.70 -5.19
CA TRP A 86 18.73 1.86 -4.29
C TRP A 86 17.38 1.99 -3.59
N LEU A 87 16.28 1.70 -4.30
CA LEU A 87 14.93 1.68 -3.70
C LEU A 87 14.82 0.56 -2.67
N ILE A 88 15.28 -0.65 -3.03
CA ILE A 88 15.25 -1.84 -2.17
C ILE A 88 16.13 -1.64 -0.93
N GLY A 89 17.34 -1.09 -1.09
CA GLY A 89 18.23 -0.78 0.03
C GLY A 89 17.61 0.24 0.98
N GLY A 90 16.99 1.30 0.45
CA GLY A 90 16.23 2.26 1.24
C GLY A 90 15.05 1.60 1.97
N ALA A 91 14.33 0.68 1.32
CA ALA A 91 13.24 -0.07 1.94
C ALA A 91 13.70 -0.87 3.16
N VAL A 92 14.81 -1.61 3.02
CA VAL A 92 15.37 -2.44 4.09
C VAL A 92 15.80 -1.58 5.28
N ALA A 93 16.36 -0.39 5.04
CA ALA A 93 16.76 0.53 6.11
C ALA A 93 15.58 1.26 6.77
N GLY A 94 14.61 1.72 5.96
CA GLY A 94 13.49 2.55 6.44
C GLY A 94 12.37 1.76 7.11
N THR A 95 12.07 0.57 6.58
CA THR A 95 10.92 -0.24 7.06
C THR A 95 11.01 -0.60 8.54
N PRO A 96 12.13 -1.12 9.07
CA PRO A 96 12.23 -1.46 10.49
C PRO A 96 11.94 -0.26 11.40
N VAL A 97 12.45 0.92 11.03
CA VAL A 97 12.20 2.17 11.77
C VAL A 97 10.71 2.50 11.77
N GLY A 98 10.05 2.38 10.61
CA GLY A 98 8.61 2.59 10.47
C GLY A 98 7.79 1.63 11.34
N VAL A 99 8.16 0.35 11.37
CA VAL A 99 7.48 -0.68 12.18
C VAL A 99 7.67 -0.43 13.68
N VAL A 100 8.87 -0.02 14.10
CA VAL A 100 9.12 0.34 15.50
C VAL A 100 8.24 1.53 15.91
N VAL A 101 8.13 2.56 15.06
CA VAL A 101 7.23 3.70 15.30
C VAL A 101 5.78 3.23 15.39
N LEU A 102 5.32 2.40 14.45
CA LEU A 102 3.99 1.78 14.48
C LEU A 102 3.72 1.04 15.79
N SER A 103 4.70 0.30 16.30
CA SER A 103 4.54 -0.51 17.51
C SER A 103 4.43 0.29 18.81
N HIS A 104 4.91 1.53 18.84
CA HIS A 104 4.85 2.42 20.01
C HIS A 104 3.83 3.55 19.86
N ALA A 105 3.27 3.76 18.66
CA ALA A 105 2.29 4.79 18.41
C ALA A 105 0.93 4.45 19.03
N ALA A 106 0.28 5.45 19.63
CA ALA A 106 -1.10 5.32 20.06
C ALA A 106 -2.03 5.16 18.83
N PRO A 107 -3.12 4.36 18.91
CA PRO A 107 -4.02 4.13 17.77
C PRO A 107 -4.53 5.40 17.09
N ARG A 108 -4.81 6.45 17.87
CA ARG A 108 -5.25 7.76 17.34
C ARG A 108 -4.16 8.43 16.50
N VAL A 109 -2.91 8.42 16.97
CA VAL A 109 -1.76 8.96 16.24
C VAL A 109 -1.58 8.21 14.94
N LEU A 110 -1.72 6.89 14.96
CA LEU A 110 -1.59 6.06 13.77
C LEU A 110 -2.69 6.34 12.74
N THR A 111 -3.94 6.48 13.17
CA THR A 111 -5.06 6.85 12.27
C THR A 111 -4.83 8.22 11.62
N VAL A 112 -4.40 9.22 12.41
CA VAL A 112 -4.07 10.55 11.87
C VAL A 112 -2.90 10.46 10.89
N PHE A 113 -1.88 9.66 11.21
CA PHE A 113 -0.71 9.49 10.35
C PHE A 113 -1.08 8.80 9.02
N ILE A 114 -1.89 7.74 9.05
CA ILE A 114 -2.44 7.07 7.86
C ILE A 114 -3.28 8.06 7.02
N ALA A 115 -4.13 8.87 7.66
CA ALA A 115 -4.95 9.85 6.96
C ALA A 115 -4.08 10.94 6.31
N ALA A 116 -3.07 11.44 7.03
CA ALA A 116 -2.15 12.45 6.53
C ALA A 116 -1.33 11.92 5.34
N THR A 117 -0.80 10.69 5.44
CA THR A 117 -0.04 10.08 4.33
C THR A 117 -0.93 9.84 3.12
N ALA A 118 -2.19 9.44 3.30
CA ALA A 118 -3.18 9.31 2.23
C ALA A 118 -3.46 10.66 1.53
N LEU A 119 -3.60 11.74 2.30
CA LEU A 119 -3.86 13.08 1.75
C LEU A 119 -2.63 13.63 1.02
N VAL A 120 -1.44 13.57 1.62
CA VAL A 120 -0.19 14.02 1.00
C VAL A 120 0.08 13.25 -0.29
N THR A 121 -0.15 11.95 -0.28
CA THR A 121 -0.15 11.09 -1.46
C THR A 121 -1.03 11.64 -2.57
N ALA A 122 -2.27 11.96 -2.23
CA ALA A 122 -3.28 12.30 -3.23
C ALA A 122 -3.07 13.73 -3.76
N VAL A 123 -2.55 14.63 -2.93
CA VAL A 123 -2.07 15.96 -3.33
C VAL A 123 -0.86 15.83 -4.24
N THR A 124 0.22 15.18 -3.81
CA THR A 124 1.49 15.13 -4.56
C THR A 124 1.35 14.56 -5.97
N TRP A 125 0.47 13.57 -6.15
CA TRP A 125 0.12 13.02 -7.46
C TRP A 125 -0.70 13.97 -8.36
N LEU A 126 -1.45 14.92 -7.78
CA LEU A 126 -2.27 15.89 -8.51
C LEU A 126 -1.46 17.09 -9.01
N ILE A 127 -0.51 17.58 -8.20
CA ILE A 127 0.23 18.82 -8.47
C ILE A 127 1.57 18.65 -9.20
N SER A 128 2.08 17.43 -9.36
CA SER A 128 3.43 17.21 -9.89
C SER A 128 3.43 16.73 -11.35
N PRO A 129 3.69 17.62 -12.34
CA PRO A 129 4.09 17.15 -13.67
C PRO A 129 5.45 16.43 -13.56
N PRO A 130 5.64 15.26 -14.20
CA PRO A 130 6.88 14.52 -14.11
C PRO A 130 8.00 15.32 -14.75
N ARG A 131 8.85 15.94 -13.94
CA ARG A 131 10.10 16.55 -14.38
C ARG A 131 11.24 15.57 -14.07
N PRO A 132 12.16 15.31 -15.02
CA PRO A 132 13.29 14.44 -14.76
C PRO A 132 14.14 15.00 -13.63
N VAL A 133 14.33 14.21 -12.57
CA VAL A 133 15.13 14.60 -11.40
C VAL A 133 16.62 14.48 -11.76
N ARG A 134 17.42 15.48 -11.38
CA ARG A 134 18.89 15.38 -11.44
C ARG A 134 19.37 14.48 -10.29
N HIS A 135 20.26 13.52 -10.57
CA HIS A 135 20.78 12.50 -9.63
C HIS A 135 19.77 11.39 -9.26
N GLU A 136 19.52 10.50 -10.23
CA GLU A 136 18.59 9.35 -10.12
C GLU A 136 18.88 8.44 -8.90
N ALA A 137 20.14 8.12 -8.62
CA ALA A 137 20.50 7.22 -7.52
C ALA A 137 20.17 7.80 -6.13
N THR A 138 20.49 9.07 -5.89
CA THR A 138 20.19 9.73 -4.62
C THR A 138 18.68 9.90 -4.43
N ALA A 139 17.98 10.33 -5.48
CA ALA A 139 16.52 10.49 -5.44
C ALA A 139 15.81 9.16 -5.15
N THR A 140 16.25 8.06 -5.79
CA THR A 140 15.69 6.73 -5.58
C THR A 140 16.04 6.14 -4.22
N ALA A 141 17.25 6.37 -3.69
CA ALA A 141 17.63 5.94 -2.35
C ALA A 141 16.82 6.67 -1.26
N VAL A 142 16.69 7.99 -1.36
CA VAL A 142 15.90 8.81 -0.42
C VAL A 142 14.42 8.41 -0.50
N ALA A 143 13.88 8.24 -1.71
CA ALA A 143 12.52 7.76 -1.90
C ALA A 143 12.32 6.37 -1.32
N GLY A 144 13.30 5.47 -1.47
CA GLY A 144 13.29 4.13 -0.88
C GLY A 144 13.28 4.18 0.65
N LEU A 145 14.09 5.06 1.26
CA LEU A 145 14.15 5.22 2.71
C LEU A 145 12.84 5.75 3.29
N PHE A 146 12.35 6.88 2.76
CA PHE A 146 11.08 7.47 3.18
C PHE A 146 9.89 6.57 2.87
N GLY A 147 9.87 5.98 1.67
CA GLY A 147 8.86 5.02 1.27
C GLY A 147 8.86 3.81 2.20
N GLY A 148 10.03 3.28 2.54
CA GLY A 148 10.19 2.12 3.43
C GLY A 148 9.67 2.44 4.82
N PHE A 149 10.07 3.59 5.37
CA PHE A 149 9.55 4.10 6.65
C PHE A 149 8.01 4.21 6.63
N LEU A 150 7.43 4.81 5.60
CA LEU A 150 5.98 4.94 5.45
C LEU A 150 5.31 3.58 5.30
N ASN A 151 5.90 2.64 4.54
CA ASN A 151 5.40 1.27 4.40
C ASN A 151 5.43 0.53 5.72
N GLY A 152 6.52 0.63 6.49
CA GLY A 152 6.62 0.02 7.80
C GLY A 152 5.61 0.60 8.79
N ALA A 153 5.41 1.92 8.75
CA ALA A 153 4.54 2.63 9.69
C ALA A 153 3.04 2.49 9.37
N THR A 154 2.69 2.45 8.07
CA THR A 154 1.29 2.57 7.62
C THR A 154 0.87 1.51 6.61
N SER A 155 1.77 0.63 6.18
CA SER A 155 1.65 -0.19 4.95
C SER A 155 1.50 0.61 3.65
N MET A 156 1.55 1.95 3.68
CA MET A 156 1.29 2.82 2.52
C MET A 156 2.54 3.59 2.06
N GLY A 157 3.62 2.90 1.71
CA GLY A 157 4.87 3.53 1.26
C GLY A 157 4.90 3.99 -0.20
N GLY A 158 3.92 3.55 -1.00
CA GLY A 158 3.95 3.63 -2.47
C GLY A 158 3.94 5.03 -3.11
N PRO A 159 3.16 6.01 -2.65
CA PRO A 159 2.88 7.18 -3.50
C PRO A 159 4.03 8.17 -3.71
N PRO A 160 4.82 8.55 -2.68
CA PRO A 160 6.04 9.33 -2.89
C PRO A 160 7.04 8.58 -3.77
N LEU A 161 7.09 7.25 -3.62
CA LEU A 161 7.97 6.37 -4.40
C LEU A 161 7.57 6.32 -5.88
N ALA A 162 6.28 6.14 -6.19
CA ALA A 162 5.80 6.15 -7.56
C ALA A 162 5.94 7.50 -8.22
N LEU A 163 5.84 8.60 -7.46
CA LEU A 163 6.12 9.91 -8.01
C LEU A 163 7.57 9.97 -8.50
N VAL A 164 8.52 9.59 -7.65
CA VAL A 164 9.96 9.56 -8.01
C VAL A 164 10.24 8.59 -9.16
N VAL A 165 9.62 7.41 -9.18
CA VAL A 165 9.71 6.44 -10.28
C VAL A 165 9.11 6.99 -11.58
N SER A 166 7.99 7.72 -11.50
CA SER A 166 7.34 8.33 -12.67
C SER A 166 8.11 9.53 -13.23
N MET A 167 8.97 10.15 -12.42
CA MET A 167 9.92 11.17 -12.86
C MET A 167 11.16 10.56 -13.53
N GLN A 168 11.37 9.25 -13.43
CA GLN A 168 12.44 8.57 -14.15
C GLN A 168 12.04 8.28 -15.60
N ARG A 169 13.03 8.21 -16.49
CA ARG A 169 12.83 7.82 -17.91
C ARG A 169 12.67 6.30 -18.09
N TRP A 170 12.00 5.64 -17.14
CA TRP A 170 11.82 4.19 -17.15
C TRP A 170 10.64 3.79 -18.01
N ARG A 171 10.72 2.61 -18.62
CA ARG A 171 9.54 2.02 -19.28
C ARG A 171 8.51 1.65 -18.22
N VAL A 172 7.22 1.66 -18.58
CA VAL A 172 6.11 1.31 -17.65
C VAL A 172 6.36 -0.03 -16.95
N VAL A 173 6.86 -1.03 -17.67
CA VAL A 173 7.18 -2.36 -17.11
C VAL A 173 8.33 -2.29 -16.09
N GLU A 174 9.34 -1.45 -16.32
CA GLU A 174 10.48 -1.27 -15.40
C GLU A 174 10.04 -0.56 -14.11
N GLY A 175 9.18 0.46 -14.22
CA GLY A 175 8.57 1.13 -13.08
C GLY A 175 7.71 0.18 -12.24
N ARG A 176 6.80 -0.58 -12.88
CA ARG A 176 5.97 -1.59 -12.17
C ARG A 176 6.84 -2.63 -11.47
N ALA A 177 7.87 -3.14 -12.13
CA ALA A 177 8.79 -4.13 -11.54
C ALA A 177 9.54 -3.56 -10.33
N ALA A 178 10.06 -2.32 -10.43
CA ALA A 178 10.78 -1.68 -9.33
C ALA A 178 9.87 -1.41 -8.13
N LEU A 179 8.65 -0.92 -8.35
CA LEU A 179 7.67 -0.67 -7.30
C LEU A 179 7.20 -1.97 -6.63
N ALA A 180 6.95 -3.02 -7.43
CA ALA A 180 6.56 -4.33 -6.91
C ALA A 180 7.68 -4.97 -6.08
N ALA A 181 8.94 -4.88 -6.55
CA ALA A 181 10.10 -5.36 -5.80
C ALA A 181 10.28 -4.60 -4.48
N PHE A 182 10.22 -3.26 -4.52
CA PHE A 182 10.30 -2.42 -3.33
C PHE A 182 9.22 -2.78 -2.30
N ASN A 183 7.96 -2.91 -2.75
CA ASN A 183 6.84 -3.22 -1.85
C ASN A 183 6.97 -4.61 -1.27
N LEU A 184 7.30 -5.61 -2.10
CA LEU A 184 7.53 -6.96 -1.61
C LEU A 184 8.63 -6.97 -0.55
N THR A 185 9.77 -6.30 -0.78
CA THR A 185 10.84 -6.20 0.22
C THR A 185 10.36 -5.51 1.49
N SER A 186 9.70 -4.34 1.37
CA SER A 186 9.19 -3.60 2.52
C SER A 186 8.19 -4.44 3.33
N TYR A 187 7.29 -5.15 2.66
CA TYR A 187 6.29 -5.98 3.33
C TYR A 187 6.94 -7.18 4.03
N LEU A 188 7.91 -7.85 3.40
CA LEU A 188 8.63 -8.96 4.03
C LEU A 188 9.45 -8.49 5.25
N VAL A 189 10.16 -7.37 5.14
CA VAL A 189 10.88 -6.76 6.27
C VAL A 189 9.91 -6.34 7.36
N GLY A 190 8.78 -5.76 6.99
CA GLY A 190 7.73 -5.33 7.91
C GLY A 190 7.11 -6.49 8.68
N LEU A 191 6.84 -7.61 8.00
CA LEU A 191 6.37 -8.84 8.62
C LEU A 191 7.46 -9.42 9.54
N ALA A 192 8.70 -9.57 9.07
CA ALA A 192 9.78 -10.12 9.87
C ALA A 192 10.05 -9.32 11.15
N THR A 193 9.85 -8.00 11.12
CA THR A 193 10.05 -7.11 12.29
C THR A 193 8.80 -6.97 13.17
N GLY A 194 7.59 -7.12 12.62
CA GLY A 194 6.32 -6.86 13.31
C GLY A 194 5.48 -8.09 13.66
N MET A 195 5.87 -9.30 13.24
CA MET A 195 5.09 -10.55 13.35
C MET A 195 4.69 -10.94 14.77
N THR A 196 5.34 -10.40 15.81
CA THR A 196 5.06 -10.77 17.20
C THR A 196 3.74 -10.22 17.76
N ARG A 197 2.99 -9.40 17.00
CA ARG A 197 1.79 -8.69 17.50
C ARG A 197 0.53 -8.85 16.64
N ALA A 198 0.56 -9.63 15.57
CA ALA A 198 -0.62 -9.82 14.71
C ALA A 198 -1.63 -10.80 15.34
N ASP A 199 -2.93 -10.50 15.24
CA ASP A 199 -3.96 -11.47 15.61
C ASP A 199 -4.13 -12.49 14.48
N THR A 200 -3.80 -13.75 14.77
CA THR A 200 -3.90 -14.86 13.81
C THR A 200 -5.31 -14.99 13.24
N GLY A 201 -6.36 -14.72 14.03
CA GLY A 201 -7.75 -14.78 13.57
C GLY A 201 -8.04 -13.73 12.49
N PHE A 202 -7.61 -12.49 12.69
CA PHE A 202 -7.82 -11.41 11.73
C PHE A 202 -7.08 -11.66 10.41
N VAL A 203 -5.87 -12.23 10.49
CA VAL A 203 -5.08 -12.60 9.30
C VAL A 203 -5.78 -13.69 8.48
N VAL A 204 -6.35 -14.71 9.12
CA VAL A 204 -7.12 -15.77 8.44
C VAL A 204 -8.33 -15.21 7.70
N HIS A 205 -9.10 -14.32 8.34
CA HIS A 205 -10.25 -13.68 7.70
C HIS A 205 -9.85 -12.85 6.47
N GLY A 206 -8.72 -12.16 6.53
CA GLY A 206 -8.20 -11.43 5.38
C GLY A 206 -7.65 -12.34 4.27
N LEU A 207 -7.08 -13.50 4.61
CA LEU A 207 -6.72 -14.54 3.65
C LEU A 207 -7.94 -15.10 2.90
N ILE A 208 -9.12 -15.16 3.53
CA ILE A 208 -10.37 -15.54 2.85
C ILE A 208 -10.74 -14.53 1.75
N LEU A 209 -10.42 -13.25 1.94
CA LEU A 209 -10.65 -12.19 0.94
C LEU A 209 -9.57 -12.14 -0.15
N MET A 210 -8.46 -12.86 0.01
CA MET A 210 -7.32 -12.85 -0.90
C MET A 210 -7.66 -13.27 -2.35
N PRO A 211 -8.52 -14.27 -2.63
CA PRO A 211 -8.92 -14.62 -3.99
C PRO A 211 -9.57 -13.45 -4.73
N LEU A 212 -10.35 -12.61 -4.03
CA LEU A 212 -10.95 -11.40 -4.61
C LEU A 212 -9.88 -10.34 -4.90
N GLY A 213 -8.92 -10.17 -4.00
CA GLY A 213 -7.79 -9.27 -4.23
C GLY A 213 -6.95 -9.72 -5.43
N ALA A 214 -6.73 -11.03 -5.58
CA ALA A 214 -6.03 -11.62 -6.71
C ALA A 214 -6.81 -11.45 -8.02
N LEU A 215 -8.13 -11.71 -8.02
CA LEU A 215 -9.02 -11.45 -9.16
C LEU A 215 -8.95 -9.98 -9.60
N GLY A 216 -9.03 -9.06 -8.63
CA GLY A 216 -8.82 -7.63 -8.88
C GLY A 216 -7.45 -7.40 -9.51
N GLY A 217 -6.38 -7.91 -8.91
CA GLY A 217 -5.01 -7.81 -9.41
C GLY A 217 -4.83 -8.24 -10.85
N VAL A 218 -5.37 -9.41 -11.22
CA VAL A 218 -5.32 -9.92 -12.59
C VAL A 218 -6.09 -8.99 -13.55
N ALA A 219 -7.31 -8.58 -13.18
CA ALA A 219 -8.10 -7.65 -13.98
C ALA A 219 -7.41 -6.28 -14.16
N GLY A 220 -6.73 -5.81 -13.11
CA GLY A 220 -5.95 -4.58 -13.12
C GLY A 220 -4.73 -4.67 -14.04
N ALA A 221 -3.96 -5.75 -13.93
CA ALA A 221 -2.80 -6.01 -14.79
C ALA A 221 -3.20 -6.08 -16.27
N TRP A 222 -4.32 -6.74 -16.58
CA TRP A 222 -4.84 -6.80 -17.96
C TRP A 222 -5.27 -5.44 -18.50
N SER A 223 -5.77 -4.56 -17.63
CA SER A 223 -6.24 -3.22 -18.00
C SER A 223 -5.10 -2.25 -18.33
N VAL A 224 -3.86 -2.53 -17.92
CA VAL A 224 -2.68 -1.68 -18.17
C VAL A 224 -2.49 -1.37 -19.66
N HIS A 225 -2.77 -2.33 -20.53
CA HIS A 225 -2.59 -2.17 -21.98
C HIS A 225 -3.79 -1.52 -22.69
N ARG A 226 -4.95 -1.41 -22.04
CA ARG A 226 -6.19 -0.93 -22.67
C ARG A 226 -6.64 0.46 -22.22
N MET A 227 -6.16 0.97 -21.09
CA MET A 227 -6.62 2.25 -20.55
C MET A 227 -5.58 3.37 -20.69
N PRO A 228 -5.98 4.58 -21.15
CA PRO A 228 -5.11 5.75 -21.08
C PRO A 228 -4.85 6.12 -19.61
N GLY A 229 -3.56 6.19 -19.23
CA GLY A 229 -3.13 6.33 -17.83
C GLY A 229 -3.67 7.55 -17.09
N HIS A 230 -4.13 8.59 -17.79
CA HIS A 230 -4.74 9.79 -17.18
C HIS A 230 -6.07 9.49 -16.47
N ARG A 231 -6.97 8.71 -17.08
CA ARG A 231 -8.32 8.43 -16.52
C ARG A 231 -8.23 7.52 -15.29
N PHE A 232 -7.36 6.53 -15.35
CA PHE A 232 -7.11 5.63 -14.23
C PHE A 232 -6.47 6.38 -13.05
N ARG A 233 -5.50 7.26 -13.32
CA ARG A 233 -4.89 8.12 -12.30
C ARG A 233 -5.93 8.95 -11.56
N PHE A 234 -6.87 9.57 -12.28
CA PHE A 234 -7.92 10.38 -11.67
C PHE A 234 -8.85 9.55 -10.78
N ALA A 235 -9.33 8.39 -11.25
CA ALA A 235 -10.21 7.50 -10.48
C ALA A 235 -9.54 6.95 -9.21
N LEU A 236 -8.24 6.61 -9.30
CA LEU A 236 -7.45 6.21 -8.15
C LEU A 236 -7.33 7.35 -7.14
N LEU A 237 -6.96 8.55 -7.61
CA LEU A 237 -6.79 9.71 -6.74
C LEU A 237 -8.09 10.08 -6.03
N ALA A 238 -9.22 10.06 -6.73
CA ALA A 238 -10.52 10.30 -6.12
C ALA A 238 -10.81 9.31 -4.98
N THR A 239 -10.55 8.01 -5.20
CA THR A 239 -10.76 6.98 -4.17
C THR A 239 -9.86 7.20 -2.95
N VAL A 240 -8.58 7.51 -3.16
CA VAL A 240 -7.62 7.74 -2.07
C VAL A 240 -7.91 9.04 -1.32
N TRP A 241 -8.31 10.10 -2.03
CA TRP A 241 -8.78 11.35 -1.44
C TRP A 241 -10.01 11.13 -0.55
N LEU A 242 -11.01 10.42 -1.06
CA LEU A 242 -12.23 10.12 -0.32
C LEU A 242 -11.93 9.25 0.91
N ALA A 243 -11.07 8.25 0.77
CA ALA A 243 -10.64 7.40 1.88
C ALA A 243 -9.86 8.19 2.94
N GLY A 244 -8.93 9.05 2.51
CA GLY A 244 -8.13 9.91 3.39
C GLY A 244 -8.97 10.94 4.15
N LEU A 245 -9.90 11.63 3.47
CA LEU A 245 -10.83 12.56 4.12
C LEU A 245 -11.71 11.84 5.15
N SER A 246 -12.23 10.65 4.77
CA SER A 246 -13.08 9.87 5.64
C SER A 246 -12.32 9.38 6.87
N ALA A 247 -11.09 8.88 6.69
CA ALA A 247 -10.20 8.46 7.77
C ALA A 247 -9.87 9.64 8.71
N LEU A 248 -9.56 10.81 8.17
CA LEU A 248 -9.32 12.01 8.96
C LEU A 248 -10.56 12.41 9.78
N ALA A 249 -11.74 12.44 9.15
CA ALA A 249 -12.99 12.75 9.83
C ALA A 249 -13.32 11.75 10.95
N SER A 250 -12.94 10.48 10.79
CA SER A 250 -13.12 9.47 11.84
C SER A 250 -12.20 9.67 13.05
N ALA A 251 -10.99 10.18 12.85
CA ALA A 251 -10.01 10.42 13.92
C ALA A 251 -10.43 11.56 14.88
N PHE A 252 -11.29 12.47 14.42
CA PHE A 252 -11.87 13.54 15.24
C PHE A 252 -13.17 13.12 15.95
N ARG A 253 -13.77 11.98 15.58
CA ARG A 253 -14.97 11.43 16.24
C ARG A 253 -14.65 10.40 17.32
N SER A 254 -13.38 10.05 17.50
CA SER A 254 -12.83 9.14 18.53
C SER A 254 -12.05 9.89 19.59
#